data_AF-F9D038-F1
#
_entry.id   AF-F9D038-F1
#
_cell.length_a   1.000
_cell.length_b   1.000
_cell.length_c   1.000
_cell.angle_alpha   90.00
_cell.angle_beta   90.00
_cell.angle_gamma   90.00
#
_symmetry.space_group_name_H-M   'P 1'
#
loop_
_entity.id
_entity.type
_entity.pdbx_description
1 polymer ?
#
loop_
_entity_poly.entity_id
_entity_poly.type
_entity_poly.pdbx_seq_one_letter_code
_entity_poly.pdbx_strand_id
1 'polypeptide(L)' 'MYIDFAGDKLEVVDSENGECRSVEVFVAILPCSHYTYCEAVWSQSRQDLIRACENALHLYGGVPMAIVPDNIISRPP' A
#
# COMPACT_ATOMS: atom_id res chain seq x y z
N MET A 1 -11.86 2.67 -4.20
CA MET A 1 -10.50 2.95 -3.72
C MET A 1 -9.56 2.21 -4.64
N TYR A 2 -8.72 2.94 -5.35
CA TYR A 2 -7.65 2.35 -6.15
C TYR A 2 -6.46 2.09 -5.25
N ILE A 3 -5.79 0.95 -5.42
CA ILE A 3 -4.61 0.59 -4.63
C ILE A 3 -3.48 0.12 -5.53
N ASP A 4 -2.25 0.41 -5.13
CA ASP A 4 -1.05 -0.04 -5.83
C ASP A 4 0.17 -0.07 -4.89
N PHE A 5 1.27 -0.70 -5.35
CA PHE A 5 2.59 -0.54 -4.76
C PHE A 5 3.46 0.31 -5.68
N ALA A 6 4.09 1.36 -5.14
CA ALA A 6 5.05 2.13 -5.92
C ALA A 6 6.20 1.25 -6.39
N GLY A 7 6.62 1.40 -7.65
CA GLY A 7 7.67 0.58 -8.25
C GLY A 7 9.06 0.82 -7.66
N ASP A 8 9.30 2.02 -7.11
CA ASP A 8 10.56 2.36 -6.46
C ASP A 8 10.55 1.92 -4.99
N LYS A 9 11.52 1.08 -4.61
CA LYS A 9 11.73 0.72 -3.22
C LYS A 9 12.39 1.86 -2.47
N LEU A 10 11.89 2.12 -1.26
CA LEU A 10 12.54 3.04 -0.33
C LEU A 10 13.34 2.25 0.71
N GLU A 11 14.10 2.97 1.53
CA GLU A 11 14.83 2.39 2.65
C GLU A 11 14.44 3.10 3.96
N VAL A 12 14.25 2.31 5.00
CA VAL A 12 14.13 2.78 6.38
C VAL A 12 15.46 2.51 7.06
N VAL A 13 16.02 3.54 7.68
CA VAL A 13 17.25 3.42 8.49
C VAL A 13 16.85 3.24 9.94
N ASP A 14 17.28 2.14 10.54
CA ASP A 14 17.12 1.90 11.97
C ASP A 14 17.98 2.91 12.75
N SER A 15 17.34 3.66 13.64
CA SER A 15 17.99 4.73 14.41
C SER A 15 18.95 4.21 15.49
N GLU A 16 18.83 2.96 15.91
CA GLU A 16 19.65 2.38 16.99
C GLU A 16 20.96 1.78 16.46
N ASN A 17 20.92 1.06 15.34
CA ASN A 17 22.09 0.37 14.78
C ASN A 17 22.56 0.90 13.42
N GLY A 18 21.79 1.77 12.76
CA GLY A 18 22.11 2.33 11.45
C GLY A 18 21.88 1.37 10.27
N GLU A 19 21.22 0.23 10.48
CA GLU A 19 20.92 -0.71 9.40
C GLU A 19 19.84 -0.15 8.47
N CYS A 20 20.13 -0.19 7.16
CA CYS A 20 19.15 0.15 6.13
C CYS A 20 18.34 -1.10 5.78
N ARG A 21 17.00 -0.98 5.84
CA ARG A 21 16.08 -2.03 5.40
C ARG A 21 15.17 -1.50 4.30
N SER A 22 15.15 -2.23 3.19
CA SER A 22 14.26 -1.91 2.07
C SER A 22 12.78 -2.10 2.45
N VAL A 23 11.95 -1.17 1.99
CA VAL A 23 10.50 -1.16 2.17
C VAL A 23 9.81 -0.92 0.82
N GLU A 24 8.57 -1.39 0.75
CA GLU A 24 7.65 -1.15 -0.36
C GLU A 24 6.69 -0.02 0.04
N VAL A 25 6.26 0.81 -0.90
CA VAL A 25 5.30 1.88 -0.60
C VAL A 25 3.93 1.49 -1.13
N PHE A 26 3.01 1.20 -0.22
CA PHE A 26 1.60 1.03 -0.54
C PHE A 26 0.94 2.38 -0.75
N VAL A 27 0.11 2.50 -1.78
CA VAL A 27 -0.66 3.70 -2.09
C VAL A 27 -2.14 3.33 -2.26
N ALA A 28 -3.03 4.12 -1.66
CA ALA A 28 -4.47 4.03 -1.86
C ALA A 28 -5.06 5.40 -2.20
N ILE A 29 -5.96 5.48 -3.17
CA ILE A 29 -6.55 6.75 -3.65
C ILE A 29 -8.08 6.64 -3.76
N LEU A 30 -8.79 7.66 -3.28
CA LEU A 30 -10.22 7.83 -3.54
C LEU A 30 -10.47 8.45 -4.94
N PRO A 31 -11.32 7.84 -5.78
CA PRO A 31 -11.41 8.18 -7.21
C PRO A 31 -11.91 9.60 -7.51
N CYS A 32 -12.81 10.15 -6.69
CA CYS A 32 -13.44 11.44 -6.97
C CYS A 32 -12.68 12.63 -6.37
N SER A 33 -12.02 12.44 -5.23
CA SER A 33 -11.32 13.51 -4.50
C SER A 33 -9.81 13.47 -4.67
N HIS A 34 -9.27 12.37 -5.22
CA HIS A 34 -7.84 12.07 -5.21
C HIS A 34 -7.24 12.13 -3.81
N TYR A 35 -8.05 11.85 -2.78
CA TYR A 35 -7.54 11.81 -1.43
C TYR A 35 -6.67 10.56 -1.28
N THR A 36 -5.39 10.78 -1.00
CA THR A 36 -4.33 9.77 -1.09
C THR A 36 -3.86 9.35 0.30
N TYR A 37 -3.70 8.05 0.48
CA TYR A 37 -3.04 7.40 1.61
C TYR A 37 -1.79 6.70 1.09
N CYS A 38 -0.67 6.86 1.81
CA CYS A 38 0.57 6.14 1.52
C CYS A 38 1.14 5.55 2.81
N GLU A 39 1.65 4.33 2.73
CA GLU A 39 2.26 3.63 3.87
C GLU A 39 3.49 2.84 3.41
N ALA A 40 4.58 2.93 4.18
CA ALA A 40 5.73 2.06 4.00
C ALA A 40 5.43 0.70 4.66
N VAL A 41 5.52 -0.38 3.89
CA VAL A 41 5.34 -1.75 4.36
C VAL A 41 6.58 -2.59 4.09
N TRP A 42 6.77 -3.65 4.85
CA TRP A 42 7.98 -4.47 4.76
C TRP A 42 8.04 -5.34 3.50
N SER A 43 6.91 -5.65 2.89
CA SER A 43 6.86 -6.44 1.65
C SER A 43 5.55 -6.27 0.90
N GLN A 44 5.49 -6.76 -0.34
CA GLN A 44 4.25 -6.87 -1.13
C GLN A 44 3.47 -8.16 -0.80
N SER A 45 3.68 -8.76 0.37
CA SER A 45 2.94 -9.96 0.77
C SER A 45 1.45 -9.67 0.89
N ARG A 46 0.63 -10.71 0.74
CA ARG A 46 -0.83 -10.59 0.93
C ARG A 46 -1.19 -10.07 2.34
N GLN A 47 -0.40 -10.42 3.35
CA GLN A 47 -0.64 -10.01 4.73
C GLN A 47 -0.40 -8.50 4.90
N ASP A 48 0.71 -7.99 4.36
CA ASP A 48 1.04 -6.56 4.38
C ASP A 48 0.02 -5.76 3.55
N LEU A 49 -0.39 -6.28 2.39
CA LEU A 49 -1.42 -5.66 1.56
C LEU A 49 -2.76 -5.52 2.30
N ILE A 50 -3.22 -6.59 2.97
CA ILE A 50 -4.47 -6.56 3.75
C ILE A 50 -4.35 -5.53 4.87
N ARG A 51 -3.25 -5.54 5.62
CA ARG A 51 -3.02 -4.59 6.71
C ARG A 51 -3.02 -3.14 6.22
N ALA A 52 -2.33 -2.85 5.12
CA ALA A 52 -2.28 -1.49 4.57
C ALA A 52 -3.66 -1.03 4.07
N CYS A 53 -4.46 -1.95 3.51
CA CYS A 53 -5.86 -1.67 3.16
C CYS A 53 -6.68 -1.34 4.42
N GLU A 54 -6.58 -2.12 5.49
CA GLU A 54 -7.27 -1.84 6.76
C GLU A 54 -6.91 -0.45 7.30
N ASN A 55 -5.62 -0.11 7.32
CA ASN A 55 -5.14 1.20 7.77
C ASN A 55 -5.71 2.34 6.91
N ALA A 56 -5.72 2.18 5.58
CA ALA A 56 -6.32 3.15 4.67
C ALA A 56 -7.83 3.33 4.94
N LEU A 57 -8.57 2.24 5.15
CA LEU A 57 -10.00 2.29 5.49
C LEU A 57 -10.25 3.02 6.81
N HIS A 58 -9.42 2.76 7.82
CA HIS A 58 -9.48 3.47 9.10
C HIS A 58 -9.22 4.98 8.93
N LEU A 59 -8.24 5.36 8.11
CA LEU A 59 -7.95 6.77 7.83
C LEU A 59 -9.10 7.45 7.08
N TYR A 60 -9.70 6.78 6.09
CA TYR A 60 -10.85 7.32 5.36
C TYR A 60 -12.13 7.37 6.21
N GLY A 61 -12.18 6.66 7.34
CA GLY A 61 -13.32 6.64 8.24
C GLY A 61 -14.58 6.03 7.63
N GLY A 62 -14.44 5.19 6.60
CA GLY A 62 -15.56 4.65 5.84
C GLY A 62 -15.18 3.44 5.00
N VAL A 63 -16.17 2.86 4.33
CA VAL A 63 -16.00 1.68 3.48
C VAL A 63 -16.21 2.08 2.02
N PRO A 64 -15.21 1.95 1.14
CA PRO A 64 -15.38 2.21 -0.28
C PRO A 64 -16.27 1.13 -0.89
N MET A 65 -17.01 1.49 -1.94
CA MET A 65 -17.84 0.55 -2.72
C MET A 65 -17.03 -0.62 -3.29
N ALA A 66 -15.77 -0.38 -3.65
CA ALA A 66 -14.86 -1.38 -4.15
C ALA A 66 -13.40 -0.99 -3.84
N ILE A 67 -12.56 -2.01 -3.68
CA ILE A 67 -11.10 -1.90 -3.66
C ILE A 67 -10.61 -2.48 -4.99
N VAL A 68 -9.88 -1.69 -5.76
CA VAL A 68 -9.46 -2.04 -7.12
C VAL A 68 -7.94 -1.95 -7.19
N PRO A 69 -7.21 -3.09 -7.17
CA PRO A 69 -5.76 -3.10 -7.37
C PRO A 69 -5.38 -2.89 -8.85
N ASP A 70 -4.26 -2.20 -9.10
CA ASP A 70 -3.79 -1.92 -10.48
C ASP A 70 -3.23 -3.16 -11.19
N ASN A 71 -2.63 -4.10 -10.44
CA ASN A 71 -2.16 -5.36 -11.02
C ASN A 71 -3.27 -6.42 -11.07
N ILE A 72 -3.96 -6.50 -12.21
CA ILE A 72 -4.63 -7.73 -12.62
C ILE A 72 -3.53 -8.77 -12.83
N ILE A 73 -3.42 -9.77 -11.94
CA ILE A 73 -2.79 -11.04 -12.31
C ILE A 73 -3.63 -11.57 -13.49
N SER A 74 -3.14 -11.38 -14.71
CA SER A 74 -3.63 -12.11 -15.85
C SER A 74 -3.48 -13.59 -15.51
N ARG A 75 -4.60 -14.30 -15.34
CA ARG A 75 -4.61 -15.77 -15.17
C ARG A 75 -3.69 -16.40 -16.22
N PRO A 76 -2.93 -17.46 -15.90
CA PRO A 76 -2.37 -18.29 -16.96
C PRO A 76 -3.52 -18.87 -17.81
N PRO A 77 -3.28 -19.13 -19.11
CA PRO A 77 -4.29 -19.65 -20.03
C PRO A 77 -4.93 -20.96 -19.57
#